data_AF-A0A5B9XUY7-F1
#
_entry.id   AF-A0A5B9XUY7-F1
#
_cell.length_a   1.000
_cell.length_b   1.000
_cell.length_c   1.000
_cell.angle_alpha   90.00
_cell.angle_beta   90.00
_cell.angle_gamma   90.00
#
_symmetry.space_group_name_H-M   'P 1'
#
loop_
_entity.id
_entity.type
_entity.pdbx_description
1 polymer ?
#
loop_
_entity_poly.entity_id
_entity_poly.type
_entity_poly.pdbx_seq_one_letter_code
_entity_poly.pdbx_strand_id
1 'polypeptide(L)'
;MKLYKITINLCLGNSAQNSSILTNCINYLKLITGQFPVVIYSKKSIANFKLKKNTPISLKVTLRNKLMYVFYNKIKLILIYQKNLINPGIKGSLDTFGNYNIGIKSLNIFSELYQIKGDWEKYGLDINIILKNYSYKTIKTYFIEEGILFNNNKR
;
A
#
# COMPACT_ATOMS: atom_id res chain seq x y z
N MET A 1 13.11 -7.04 -16.07
CA MET A 1 12.43 -7.71 -14.93
C MET A 1 10.92 -7.62 -15.11
N LYS A 2 10.16 -8.63 -14.65
CA LYS A 2 8.69 -8.61 -14.71
C LYS A 2 8.07 -8.52 -13.33
N LEU A 3 7.23 -7.50 -13.12
CA LEU A 3 6.33 -7.40 -11.98
C LEU A 3 5.34 -8.57 -12.00
N TYR A 4 5.15 -9.21 -10.86
CA TYR A 4 4.24 -10.35 -10.72
C TYR A 4 2.85 -9.93 -10.25
N LYS A 5 2.80 -9.22 -9.11
CA LYS A 5 1.58 -8.64 -8.55
C LYS A 5 1.95 -7.51 -7.61
N ILE A 6 1.00 -6.61 -7.39
CA ILE A 6 1.09 -5.61 -6.33
C ILE A 6 -0.09 -5.83 -5.39
N THR A 7 0.18 -5.98 -4.10
CA THR A 7 -0.86 -6.05 -3.07
C THR A 7 -0.87 -4.78 -2.27
N ILE A 8 -2.05 -4.21 -2.11
CA ILE A 8 -2.28 -2.97 -1.38
C ILE A 8 -3.18 -3.31 -0.22
N ASN A 9 -2.81 -2.87 0.98
CA ASN A 9 -3.55 -3.10 2.20
C ASN A 9 -3.78 -1.77 2.92
N LEU A 10 -5.00 -1.55 3.38
CA LEU A 10 -5.38 -0.40 4.18
C LEU A 10 -5.94 -0.93 5.49
N CYS A 11 -5.26 -0.65 6.60
CA CYS A 11 -5.67 -1.09 7.93
C CYS A 11 -6.53 -0.01 8.59
N LEU A 12 -7.78 -0.37 8.93
CA LEU A 12 -8.72 0.54 9.60
C LEU A 12 -8.85 0.24 11.10
N GLY A 13 -8.39 -0.94 11.55
CA GLY A 13 -8.53 -1.38 12.93
C GLY A 13 -10.01 -1.40 13.34
N ASN A 14 -10.32 -0.78 14.48
CA ASN A 14 -11.69 -0.75 15.00
C ASN A 14 -12.61 0.19 14.22
N SER A 15 -12.06 1.16 13.49
CA SER A 15 -12.85 2.09 12.66
C SER A 15 -13.59 1.38 11.52
N ALA A 16 -13.16 0.18 11.14
CA ALA A 16 -13.80 -0.62 10.11
C ALA A 16 -15.22 -1.09 10.50
N GLN A 17 -15.57 -1.04 11.80
CA GLN A 17 -16.92 -1.38 12.29
C GLN A 17 -17.95 -0.31 11.94
N ASN A 18 -17.51 0.93 11.71
CA ASN A 18 -18.38 1.98 11.21
C ASN A 18 -18.56 1.80 9.69
N SER A 19 -19.81 1.51 9.28
CA SER A 19 -20.16 1.25 7.88
C SER A 19 -19.87 2.44 6.95
N SER A 20 -20.03 3.67 7.44
CA SER A 20 -19.74 4.89 6.67
C SER A 20 -18.23 5.02 6.40
N ILE A 21 -17.40 4.78 7.42
CA ILE A 21 -15.93 4.80 7.24
C ILE A 21 -15.50 3.71 6.27
N LEU A 22 -16.02 2.49 6.43
CA LEU A 22 -15.67 1.36 5.57
C LEU A 22 -16.02 1.65 4.10
N THR A 23 -17.23 2.15 3.84
CA THR A 23 -17.68 2.47 2.47
C THR A 23 -16.87 3.61 1.85
N ASN A 24 -16.52 4.65 2.62
CA ASN A 24 -15.63 5.71 2.15
C ASN A 24 -14.24 5.18 1.78
N CYS A 25 -13.62 4.36 2.62
CA CYS A 25 -12.31 3.78 2.33
C CYS A 25 -12.33 2.81 1.14
N ILE A 26 -13.44 2.10 0.93
CA ILE A 26 -13.65 1.30 -0.29
C ILE A 26 -13.62 2.20 -1.53
N ASN A 27 -14.31 3.34 -1.49
CA ASN A 27 -14.33 4.31 -2.59
C ASN A 27 -12.95 4.92 -2.84
N TYR A 28 -12.21 5.26 -1.78
CA TYR A 28 -10.85 5.81 -1.90
C TYR A 28 -9.92 4.82 -2.63
N LEU A 29 -9.90 3.55 -2.19
CA LEU A 29 -9.09 2.53 -2.84
C LEU A 29 -9.52 2.27 -4.28
N LYS A 30 -10.82 2.30 -4.56
CA LYS A 30 -11.34 2.17 -5.92
C LYS A 30 -10.84 3.29 -6.84
N LEU A 31 -10.83 4.53 -6.38
CA LEU A 31 -10.31 5.67 -7.15
C LEU A 31 -8.80 5.58 -7.37
N ILE A 32 -8.06 5.21 -6.34
CA ILE A 32 -6.59 5.09 -6.41
C ILE A 32 -6.16 3.96 -7.36
N THR A 33 -6.81 2.79 -7.25
CA THR A 33 -6.35 1.53 -7.86
C THR A 33 -7.14 1.11 -9.11
N GLY A 34 -8.32 1.69 -9.34
CA GLY A 34 -9.24 1.29 -10.39
C GLY A 34 -9.91 -0.07 -10.17
N GLN A 35 -9.73 -0.68 -9.00
CA GLN A 35 -10.29 -2.00 -8.67
C GLN A 35 -11.01 -1.98 -7.33
N PHE A 36 -12.12 -2.73 -7.23
CA PHE A 36 -12.82 -2.89 -5.96
C PHE A 36 -11.98 -3.68 -4.94
N PRO A 37 -11.79 -3.15 -3.71
CA PRO A 37 -11.12 -3.87 -2.65
C PRO A 37 -11.97 -4.98 -2.05
N VAL A 38 -11.30 -5.99 -1.52
CA VAL A 38 -11.89 -7.04 -0.70
C VAL A 38 -11.83 -6.63 0.77
N VAL A 39 -12.96 -6.75 1.47
CA VAL A 39 -13.02 -6.55 2.93
C VAL A 39 -12.41 -7.77 3.63
N ILE A 40 -11.45 -7.51 4.51
CA ILE A 40 -10.80 -8.54 5.33
C ILE A 40 -11.43 -8.52 6.71
N TYR A 41 -11.87 -9.70 7.13
CA TYR A 41 -12.44 -9.96 8.43
C TYR A 41 -11.42 -10.56 9.40
N SER A 42 -11.64 -10.34 10.68
CA SER A 42 -10.84 -10.90 11.77
C SER A 42 -10.91 -12.42 11.81
N LYS A 43 -9.75 -13.06 11.89
CA LYS A 43 -9.65 -14.52 12.06
C LYS A 43 -9.72 -14.95 13.53
N LYS A 44 -9.22 -14.11 14.44
CA LYS A 44 -9.09 -14.38 15.87
C LYS A 44 -9.75 -13.27 16.67
N SER A 45 -10.22 -13.59 17.87
CA SER A 45 -10.69 -12.62 18.85
C SER A 45 -9.53 -12.23 19.76
N ILE A 46 -9.26 -10.94 19.92
CA ILE A 46 -8.18 -10.43 20.77
C ILE A 46 -8.72 -9.25 21.59
N ALA A 47 -8.81 -9.44 22.91
CA ALA A 47 -9.44 -8.50 23.83
C ALA A 47 -8.74 -7.13 23.86
N ASN A 48 -7.40 -7.10 23.89
CA ASN A 48 -6.63 -5.85 23.94
C ASN A 48 -6.91 -4.92 22.75
N PHE A 49 -7.22 -5.48 21.57
CA PHE A 49 -7.58 -4.70 20.38
C PHE A 49 -9.09 -4.46 20.25
N LYS A 50 -9.90 -4.90 21.23
CA LYS A 50 -11.38 -4.88 21.19
C LYS A 50 -11.94 -5.57 19.94
N LEU A 51 -11.26 -6.62 19.50
CA LEU A 51 -11.46 -7.24 18.19
C LEU A 51 -12.15 -8.59 18.38
N LYS A 52 -13.37 -8.72 17.87
CA LYS A 52 -14.15 -9.98 17.89
C LYS A 52 -13.85 -10.78 16.63
N LYS A 53 -14.16 -12.07 16.59
CA LYS A 53 -14.03 -12.91 15.38
C LYS A 53 -15.06 -12.48 14.31
N ASN A 54 -14.68 -12.58 13.03
CA ASN A 54 -15.50 -12.24 11.87
C ASN A 54 -15.98 -10.77 11.78
N THR A 55 -15.23 -9.83 12.36
CA THR A 55 -15.48 -8.39 12.22
C THR A 55 -14.60 -7.80 11.11
N PRO A 56 -15.09 -6.82 10.33
CA PRO A 56 -14.24 -6.13 9.36
C PRO A 56 -13.06 -5.45 10.08
N ILE A 57 -11.88 -5.46 9.46
CA ILE A 57 -10.66 -4.80 10.00
C ILE A 57 -9.93 -4.00 8.93
N SER A 58 -9.78 -4.56 7.73
CA SER A 58 -8.94 -3.97 6.69
C SER A 58 -9.52 -4.17 5.31
N LEU A 59 -8.97 -3.43 4.35
CA LEU A 59 -9.30 -3.53 2.94
C LEU A 59 -8.05 -3.95 2.18
N LYS A 60 -8.22 -4.83 1.19
CA LYS A 60 -7.11 -5.29 0.35
C LYS A 60 -7.46 -5.27 -1.12
N VAL A 61 -6.54 -4.77 -1.92
CA VAL A 61 -6.55 -4.87 -3.38
C VAL A 61 -5.35 -5.69 -3.82
N THR A 62 -5.53 -6.55 -4.83
CA THR A 62 -4.41 -7.22 -5.49
C THR A 62 -4.46 -6.91 -6.97
N LEU A 63 -3.53 -6.10 -7.43
CA LEU A 63 -3.40 -5.69 -8.82
C LEU A 63 -2.50 -6.66 -9.58
N ARG A 64 -2.91 -6.98 -10.82
CA ARG A 64 -2.14 -7.74 -11.81
C ARG A 64 -2.30 -7.11 -13.19
N ASN A 65 -1.49 -7.53 -14.14
CA ASN A 65 -1.56 -7.12 -15.55
C ASN A 65 -1.53 -5.59 -15.71
N LYS A 66 -2.40 -5.02 -16.53
CA LYS A 66 -2.40 -3.59 -16.90
C LYS A 66 -2.52 -2.66 -15.69
N LEU A 67 -3.48 -2.89 -14.80
CA LEU A 67 -3.71 -2.02 -13.64
C LEU A 67 -2.51 -1.99 -12.68
N MET A 68 -1.79 -3.10 -12.55
CA MET A 68 -0.57 -3.17 -11.75
C MET A 68 0.52 -2.22 -12.29
N TYR A 69 0.75 -2.20 -13.61
CA TYR A 69 1.76 -1.33 -14.21
C TYR A 69 1.36 0.15 -14.11
N VAL A 70 0.08 0.48 -14.29
CA VAL A 70 -0.44 1.85 -14.11
C VAL A 70 -0.22 2.33 -12.68
N PHE A 71 -0.59 1.52 -11.69
CA PHE A 71 -0.39 1.84 -10.28
C PHE A 71 1.10 1.92 -9.91
N TYR A 72 1.93 1.01 -10.42
CA TYR A 72 3.37 1.03 -10.19
C TYR A 72 4.01 2.33 -10.69
N ASN A 73 3.68 2.76 -11.91
CA ASN A 73 4.22 4.00 -12.47
C ASN A 73 3.82 5.22 -11.63
N LYS A 74 2.56 5.28 -11.17
CA LYS A 74 2.07 6.31 -10.26
C LYS A 74 2.90 6.35 -8.97
N ILE A 75 3.05 5.20 -8.30
CA ILE A 75 3.82 5.10 -7.06
C ILE A 75 5.29 5.45 -7.26
N LYS A 76 5.90 4.98 -8.35
CA LYS A 76 7.29 5.30 -8.69
C LYS A 76 7.52 6.81 -8.74
N LEU A 77 6.64 7.56 -9.43
CA LEU A 77 6.72 9.02 -9.51
C LEU A 77 6.62 9.68 -8.12
N ILE A 78 5.70 9.21 -7.29
CA ILE A 78 5.53 9.72 -5.91
C ILE A 78 6.80 9.46 -5.08
N LEU A 79 7.38 8.26 -5.16
CA LEU A 79 8.59 7.89 -4.44
C LEU A 79 9.80 8.75 -4.85
N ILE A 80 9.96 8.99 -6.15
CA ILE A 80 11.05 9.82 -6.69
C ILE A 80 10.92 11.27 -6.20
N TYR A 81 9.71 11.83 -6.24
CA TYR A 81 9.47 13.19 -5.75
C TYR A 81 9.74 13.32 -4.25
N GLN A 82 9.26 12.35 -3.46
CA GLN A 82 9.40 12.39 -2.01
C GLN A 82 10.82 12.15 -1.49
N LYS A 83 11.71 11.53 -2.28
CA LYS A 83 13.12 11.31 -1.91
C LYS A 83 13.83 12.58 -1.44
N ASN A 84 13.44 13.74 -1.97
CA ASN A 84 14.09 15.01 -1.66
C ASN A 84 13.52 15.69 -0.40
N LEU A 85 12.51 15.09 0.25
CA LEU A 85 11.88 15.64 1.44
C LEU A 85 12.57 15.14 2.72
N ILE A 86 12.70 16.03 3.71
CA ILE A 86 13.38 15.77 4.99
C ILE A 86 12.68 14.66 5.80
N ASN A 87 11.34 14.60 5.75
CA ASN A 87 10.51 13.61 6.45
C ASN A 87 9.42 13.09 5.49
N PRO A 88 9.72 12.14 4.59
CA PRO A 88 8.83 11.82 3.47
C PRO A 88 7.47 11.26 3.89
N GLY A 89 7.30 10.72 5.09
CA GLY A 89 6.04 10.06 5.48
C GLY A 89 5.75 8.75 4.71
N ILE A 90 6.61 8.41 3.74
CA ILE A 90 6.71 7.12 3.07
C ILE A 90 7.99 6.42 3.52
N LYS A 91 7.91 5.12 3.79
CA LYS A 91 9.06 4.26 4.12
C LYS A 91 9.08 3.05 3.21
N GLY A 92 10.16 2.86 2.47
CA GLY A 92 10.36 1.70 1.60
C GLY A 92 11.47 0.78 2.11
N SER A 93 11.28 -0.54 2.02
CA SER A 93 12.28 -1.54 2.37
C SER A 93 12.19 -2.79 1.48
N LEU A 94 13.33 -3.43 1.23
CA LEU A 94 13.37 -4.72 0.55
C LEU A 94 13.38 -5.87 1.56
N ASP A 95 12.57 -6.89 1.31
CA ASP A 95 12.60 -8.15 2.05
C ASP A 95 13.76 -9.04 1.56
N THR A 96 14.07 -10.07 2.34
CA THR A 96 15.08 -11.09 2.01
C THR A 96 14.85 -11.76 0.66
N PHE A 97 13.59 -11.92 0.27
CA PHE A 97 13.19 -12.51 -1.01
C PHE A 97 13.13 -11.50 -2.17
N GLY A 98 13.50 -10.24 -1.95
CA GLY A 98 13.48 -9.19 -2.98
C GLY A 98 12.09 -8.62 -3.27
N ASN A 99 11.13 -8.79 -2.37
CA ASN A 99 9.86 -8.04 -2.44
C ASN A 99 10.07 -6.65 -1.89
N TYR A 100 9.45 -5.65 -2.51
CA TYR A 100 9.56 -4.26 -2.06
C TYR A 100 8.31 -3.84 -1.31
N ASN A 101 8.47 -3.53 -0.02
CA ASN A 101 7.41 -3.08 0.87
C ASN A 101 7.50 -1.57 1.06
N ILE A 102 6.36 -0.89 0.96
CA ILE A 102 6.23 0.54 1.13
C ILE A 102 5.11 0.80 2.13
N GLY A 103 5.42 1.46 3.24
CA GLY A 103 4.43 1.99 4.17
C GLY A 103 4.22 3.48 3.92
N ILE A 104 2.96 3.87 3.74
CA ILE A 104 2.54 5.25 3.47
C ILE A 104 1.67 5.71 4.65
N LYS A 105 2.03 6.81 5.30
CA LYS A 105 1.31 7.29 6.49
C LYS A 105 -0.05 7.92 6.17
N SER A 106 -0.20 8.53 5.00
CA SER A 106 -1.39 9.31 4.63
C SER A 106 -1.70 9.16 3.13
N LEU A 107 -2.99 9.09 2.78
CA LEU A 107 -3.45 9.03 1.39
C LEU A 107 -3.36 10.37 0.64
N ASN A 108 -2.94 11.48 1.27
CA ASN A 108 -2.79 12.79 0.62
C ASN A 108 -1.86 12.82 -0.59
N ILE A 109 -1.04 11.79 -0.75
CA ILE A 109 -0.16 11.63 -1.91
C ILE A 109 -0.92 11.34 -3.23
N PHE A 110 -2.20 10.98 -3.16
CA PHE A 110 -3.03 10.64 -4.32
C PHE A 110 -3.93 11.82 -4.70
N SER A 111 -3.62 12.46 -5.83
CA SER A 111 -4.37 13.62 -6.33
C SER A 111 -5.83 13.30 -6.67
N GLU A 112 -6.15 12.03 -6.95
CA GLU A 112 -7.48 11.57 -7.32
C GLU A 112 -8.50 11.73 -6.18
N LEU A 113 -8.05 11.77 -4.93
CA LEU A 113 -8.93 11.89 -3.78
C LEU A 113 -9.40 13.33 -3.53
N TYR A 114 -8.71 14.35 -4.07
CA TYR A 114 -9.11 15.75 -3.89
C TYR A 114 -10.42 16.13 -4.59
N GLN A 115 -10.94 15.27 -5.47
CA GLN A 115 -12.20 15.49 -6.18
C GLN A 115 -13.44 15.05 -5.37
N ILE A 116 -13.24 14.35 -4.27
CA ILE A 116 -14.32 13.85 -3.42
C ILE A 116 -14.25 14.51 -2.04
N LYS A 117 -15.34 14.47 -1.29
CA LYS A 117 -15.38 14.94 0.10
C LYS A 117 -15.07 13.77 1.04
N GLY A 118 -14.23 14.01 2.05
CA GLY A 118 -13.97 13.07 3.13
C GLY A 118 -12.58 13.23 3.74
N ASP A 119 -12.26 12.34 4.67
CA ASP A 119 -11.08 12.48 5.54
C ASP A 119 -9.97 11.47 5.16
N TRP A 120 -9.59 11.42 3.88
CA TRP A 120 -8.64 10.41 3.40
C TRP A 120 -7.24 10.56 4.00
N GLU A 121 -6.86 11.78 4.40
CA GLU A 121 -5.57 12.11 5.01
C GLU A 121 -5.27 11.33 6.29
N LYS A 122 -6.31 10.86 6.98
CA LYS A 122 -6.23 10.11 8.23
C LYS A 122 -5.79 8.66 8.06
N TYR A 123 -5.85 8.13 6.84
CA TYR A 123 -5.59 6.72 6.58
C TYR A 123 -4.21 6.50 5.95
N GLY A 124 -3.53 5.47 6.43
CA GLY A 124 -2.29 4.96 5.85
C GLY A 124 -2.53 3.79 4.91
N LEU A 125 -1.50 3.41 4.17
CA LEU A 125 -1.57 2.37 3.16
C LEU A 125 -0.24 1.62 3.07
N ASP A 126 -0.31 0.29 3.06
CA ASP A 126 0.83 -0.60 2.88
C ASP A 126 0.78 -1.19 1.47
N ILE A 127 1.89 -1.07 0.73
CA ILE A 127 2.05 -1.60 -0.62
C ILE A 127 3.15 -2.64 -0.58
N ASN A 128 2.87 -3.81 -1.14
CA ASN A 128 3.89 -4.83 -1.37
C ASN A 128 3.95 -5.13 -2.87
N ILE A 129 5.12 -4.87 -3.45
CA ILE A 129 5.45 -5.07 -4.86
C ILE A 129 6.25 -6.36 -4.97
N ILE A 130 5.67 -7.33 -5.68
CA ILE A 130 6.26 -8.66 -5.84
C ILE A 130 6.77 -8.80 -7.27
N LEU A 131 8.04 -9.16 -7.39
CA LEU A 131 8.73 -9.45 -8.63
C LEU A 131 8.79 -10.97 -8.84
N LYS A 132 8.87 -11.43 -10.09
CA LYS A 132 9.12 -12.87 -10.36
C LYS A 132 10.54 -13.26 -9.95
N ASN A 133 10.78 -14.53 -9.63
CA ASN A 133 12.07 -15.11 -9.16
C ASN A 133 13.32 -14.53 -9.85
N TYR A 134 13.90 -13.51 -9.25
CA TYR A 134 15.22 -12.97 -9.60
C TYR A 134 16.11 -12.98 -8.36
N SER A 135 17.43 -12.98 -8.55
CA SER A 135 18.38 -12.86 -7.45
C SER A 135 18.21 -11.53 -6.73
N TYR A 136 18.35 -11.53 -5.40
CA TYR A 136 18.28 -10.32 -4.57
C TYR A 136 19.19 -9.20 -5.08
N LYS A 137 20.41 -9.55 -5.53
CA LYS A 137 21.36 -8.58 -6.08
C LYS A 137 20.80 -7.88 -7.32
N THR A 138 20.21 -8.63 -8.24
CA THR A 138 19.59 -8.10 -9.46
C THR A 138 18.40 -7.19 -9.13
N ILE A 139 17.57 -7.58 -8.18
CA ILE A 139 16.41 -6.79 -7.76
C ILE A 139 16.85 -5.47 -7.12
N LYS A 140 17.87 -5.53 -6.27
CA LYS A 140 18.44 -4.36 -5.62
C LYS A 140 18.96 -3.37 -6.67
N THR A 141 19.71 -3.85 -7.66
CA THR A 141 20.22 -3.02 -8.75
C THR A 141 19.08 -2.38 -9.54
N TYR A 142 18.04 -3.15 -9.87
CA TYR A 142 16.87 -2.63 -10.60
C TYR A 142 16.19 -1.46 -9.87
N PHE A 143 15.90 -1.58 -8.58
CA PHE A 143 15.27 -0.47 -7.86
C PHE A 143 16.16 0.77 -7.78
N ILE A 144 17.48 0.60 -7.71
CA ILE A 144 18.44 1.70 -7.74
C ILE A 144 18.46 2.38 -9.11
N GLU A 145 18.49 1.62 -10.20
CA GLU A 145 18.42 2.12 -11.59
C GLU A 145 17.11 2.89 -11.84
N GLU A 146 16.01 2.41 -11.27
CA GLU A 146 14.70 3.06 -11.34
C GLU A 146 14.60 4.32 -10.44
N GLY A 147 15.66 4.65 -9.69
CA GLY A 147 15.73 5.83 -8.81
C GLY A 147 15.00 5.67 -7.47
N ILE A 148 14.52 4.47 -7.16
CA ILE A 148 13.76 4.16 -5.94
C ILE A 148 14.74 3.87 -4.81
N LEU A 149 14.71 4.72 -3.78
CA LEU A 149 15.45 4.46 -2.54
C LEU A 149 14.69 3.53 -1.62
N PHE A 150 15.46 2.79 -0.84
CA PHE A 150 14.95 1.92 0.21
C PHE A 150 15.89 1.99 1.39
N ASN A 151 15.33 1.91 2.59
CA ASN A 151 16.14 1.86 3.80
C ASN A 151 16.87 0.52 3.79
N ASN A 152 18.19 0.57 3.69
CA ASN A 152 19.04 -0.57 4.00
C ASN A 152 19.01 -0.77 5.51
N ASN A 153 17.92 -1.33 6.02
CA ASN A 153 17.97 -1.94 7.34
C ASN A 153 18.88 -3.15 7.20
N LYS A 154 20.19 -2.93 7.40
CA LYS A 154 21.14 -3.99 7.71
C LYS A 154 20.53 -4.75 8.89
N ARG A 155 20.12 -5.99 8.66
CA ARG A 155 20.24 -7.01 9.68
C ARG A 155 21.63 -7.58 9.56
#